data_AF-H5X5Z5-F1
#
_entry.id   AF-H5X5Z5-F1
#
_cell.length_a   1.000
_cell.length_b   1.000
_cell.length_c   1.000
_cell.angle_alpha   90.00
_cell.angle_beta   90.00
_cell.angle_gamma   90.00
#
_symmetry.space_group_name_H-M   'P 1'
#
loop_
_entity.id
_entity.type
_entity.pdbx_description
1 polymer ?
#
loop_
_entity_poly.entity_id
_entity_poly.type
_entity_poly.pdbx_seq_one_letter_code
_entity_poly.pdbx_strand_id
1 'polypeptide(L)'
;MATGAVVNAATRLDCGHVPVPDGIGTGFATDSATGATICYACATERQRDALNHATRFAAYVACDSATLTTWSGGHLATIDPADRHQAGERATTPTGHRWTRFTWHATDGDGGRWFGVNGGPGLVVFLRRLRVCAWQTEFGDGRPPRYCHRRATQQVSSAPHTLYCRQHARMARDLYAWTTQPITTTR
;
A
#
# COMPACT_ATOMS: atom_id res chain seq x y z
N MET A 1 8.21 -17.67 -52.87
CA MET A 1 8.87 -17.16 -51.66
C MET A 1 7.92 -16.17 -51.00
N ALA A 2 7.20 -16.61 -49.97
CA ALA A 2 6.40 -15.74 -49.12
C ALA A 2 7.04 -15.79 -47.74
N THR A 3 7.78 -14.73 -47.40
CA THR A 3 8.35 -14.54 -46.06
C THR A 3 7.23 -14.04 -45.17
N GLY A 4 6.37 -14.96 -44.74
CA GLY A 4 5.42 -14.70 -43.66
C GLY A 4 6.19 -14.54 -42.37
N ALA A 5 6.47 -13.30 -41.98
CA ALA A 5 6.98 -13.00 -40.66
C ALA A 5 5.94 -13.47 -39.64
N VAL A 6 6.23 -14.60 -38.98
CA VAL A 6 5.53 -15.00 -37.77
C VAL A 6 5.87 -13.96 -36.72
N VAL A 7 4.97 -13.00 -36.53
CA VAL A 7 5.02 -12.08 -35.40
C VAL A 7 4.99 -12.96 -34.15
N ASN A 8 6.11 -13.02 -33.42
CA ASN A 8 6.18 -13.65 -32.12
C ASN A 8 5.11 -13.00 -31.24
N ALA A 9 3.97 -13.66 -31.08
CA ALA A 9 2.95 -13.27 -30.16
C ALA A 9 3.58 -13.37 -28.77
N ALA A 10 3.95 -12.23 -28.18
CA ALA A 10 4.31 -12.19 -26.77
C ALA A 10 3.17 -12.88 -26.00
N THR A 11 3.47 -14.04 -25.41
CA THR A 11 2.49 -14.89 -24.75
C THR A 11 1.74 -14.05 -23.73
N ARG A 12 0.44 -13.82 -23.96
CA ARG A 12 -0.36 -13.06 -23.01
C ARG A 12 -0.37 -13.77 -21.67
N LEU A 13 -0.22 -13.00 -20.60
CA LEU A 13 -0.34 -13.49 -19.23
C LEU A 13 -1.80 -13.79 -18.90
N ASP A 14 -2.06 -14.48 -17.78
CA ASP A 14 -3.42 -14.83 -17.34
C ASP A 14 -4.26 -13.59 -17.00
N CYS A 15 -3.62 -12.46 -16.70
CA CYS A 15 -4.29 -11.16 -16.56
C CYS A 15 -4.65 -10.47 -17.89
N GLY A 16 -4.36 -11.08 -19.04
CA GLY A 16 -4.63 -10.55 -20.38
C GLY A 16 -3.64 -9.49 -20.87
N HIS A 17 -2.65 -9.11 -20.06
CA HIS A 17 -1.60 -8.16 -20.43
C HIS A 17 -0.36 -8.85 -21.00
N VAL A 18 0.46 -8.08 -21.72
CA VAL A 18 1.78 -8.51 -22.20
C VAL A 18 2.78 -8.43 -21.04
N PRO A 19 3.72 -9.40 -20.90
CA PRO A 19 4.79 -9.30 -19.93
C PRO A 19 5.64 -8.04 -20.14
N VAL A 20 6.22 -7.54 -19.05
CA VAL A 20 7.18 -6.43 -19.15
C VAL A 20 8.41 -6.94 -19.92
N PRO A 21 8.93 -6.19 -20.91
CA PRO A 21 10.08 -6.61 -21.71
C PRO A 21 11.29 -7.00 -20.85
N ASP A 22 12.12 -7.88 -21.40
CA ASP A 22 13.26 -8.48 -20.71
C ASP A 22 14.18 -7.45 -20.03
N GLY A 23 14.57 -7.78 -18.79
CA GLY A 23 15.41 -6.99 -17.89
C GLY A 23 15.92 -7.85 -16.73
N ILE A 24 16.25 -7.27 -15.56
CA ILE A 24 16.77 -8.02 -14.38
C ILE A 24 15.71 -8.98 -13.75
N GLY A 25 14.46 -8.94 -14.18
CA GLY A 25 13.36 -9.74 -13.62
C GLY A 25 12.76 -10.77 -14.58
N THR A 26 11.78 -11.53 -14.08
CA THR A 26 11.04 -12.58 -14.82
C THR A 26 10.05 -12.05 -15.87
N GLY A 27 9.85 -10.72 -15.95
CA GLY A 27 8.85 -10.07 -16.82
C GLY A 27 7.40 -10.17 -16.34
N PHE A 28 7.11 -11.00 -15.33
CA PHE A 28 5.80 -11.21 -14.72
C PHE A 28 5.91 -11.64 -13.26
N ALA A 29 4.83 -11.50 -12.50
CA ALA A 29 4.68 -12.06 -11.16
C ALA A 29 3.81 -13.32 -11.20
N THR A 30 4.02 -14.23 -10.25
CA THR A 30 3.18 -15.42 -10.07
C THR A 30 2.37 -15.26 -8.79
N ASP A 31 1.06 -15.44 -8.90
CA ASP A 31 0.16 -15.50 -7.76
C ASP A 31 0.37 -16.83 -7.02
N SER A 32 0.77 -16.78 -5.75
CA SER A 32 1.12 -17.98 -4.99
C SER A 32 -0.09 -18.87 -4.64
N ALA A 33 -1.31 -18.33 -4.66
CA ALA A 33 -2.51 -19.08 -4.33
C ALA A 33 -3.07 -19.82 -5.55
N THR A 34 -2.98 -19.20 -6.73
CA THR A 34 -3.59 -19.70 -7.98
C THR A 34 -2.58 -20.23 -8.99
N GLY A 35 -1.30 -19.89 -8.84
CA GLY A 35 -0.26 -20.15 -9.84
C GLY A 35 -0.34 -19.25 -11.07
N ALA A 36 -1.32 -18.33 -11.14
CA ALA A 36 -1.54 -17.47 -12.29
C ALA A 36 -0.38 -16.49 -12.50
N THR A 37 0.01 -16.31 -13.76
CA THR A 37 0.98 -15.31 -14.20
C THR A 37 0.29 -13.99 -14.47
N ILE A 38 0.79 -12.92 -13.86
CA ILE A 38 0.20 -11.59 -13.95
C ILE A 38 1.27 -10.53 -14.20
N CYS A 39 0.91 -9.44 -14.88
CA CYS A 39 1.83 -8.33 -15.08
C CYS A 39 2.11 -7.62 -13.74
N TYR A 40 3.24 -6.92 -13.63
CA TYR A 40 3.63 -6.24 -12.39
C TYR A 40 2.64 -5.15 -11.95
N ALA A 41 1.91 -4.53 -12.89
CA ALA A 41 0.87 -3.57 -12.57
C ALA A 41 -0.30 -4.24 -11.82
N CYS A 42 -0.87 -5.31 -12.38
CA CYS A 42 -1.92 -6.08 -11.72
C CYS A 42 -1.45 -6.68 -10.39
N ALA A 43 -0.20 -7.14 -10.32
CA ALA A 43 0.38 -7.62 -9.06
C ALA A 43 0.43 -6.51 -8.00
N THR A 44 0.79 -5.28 -8.40
CA THR A 44 0.83 -4.11 -7.51
C THR A 44 -0.57 -3.76 -7.02
N GLU A 45 -1.56 -3.75 -7.90
CA GLU A 45 -2.96 -3.51 -7.51
C GLU A 45 -3.47 -4.55 -6.51
N ARG A 46 -3.21 -5.84 -6.77
CA ARG A 46 -3.54 -6.92 -5.82
C ARG A 46 -2.83 -6.74 -4.47
N GLN A 47 -1.57 -6.31 -4.48
CA GLN A 47 -0.83 -6.07 -3.24
C GLN A 47 -1.31 -4.83 -2.48
N ARG A 48 -1.77 -3.78 -3.17
CA ARG A 48 -2.44 -2.62 -2.54
C ARG A 48 -3.74 -3.04 -1.90
N ASP A 49 -4.55 -3.84 -2.59
CA ASP A 49 -5.78 -4.38 -2.03
C ASP A 49 -5.50 -5.27 -0.81
N ALA A 50 -4.51 -6.16 -0.89
CA ALA A 50 -4.09 -6.99 0.23
C ALA A 50 -3.56 -6.16 1.41
N LEU A 51 -2.83 -5.07 1.16
CA LEU A 51 -2.37 -4.13 2.18
C LEU A 51 -3.56 -3.51 2.90
N ASN A 52 -4.56 -3.04 2.16
CA ASN A 52 -5.77 -2.43 2.72
C ASN A 52 -6.53 -3.37 3.65
N HIS A 53 -6.49 -4.67 3.39
CA HIS A 53 -7.15 -5.71 4.17
C HIS A 53 -6.28 -6.35 5.27
N ALA A 54 -5.03 -5.92 5.40
CA ALA A 54 -4.06 -6.53 6.30
C ALA A 54 -3.96 -5.80 7.66
N THR A 55 -3.63 -6.56 8.71
CA THR A 55 -3.14 -6.00 9.98
C THR A 55 -1.61 -6.04 10.07
N ARG A 56 -0.98 -6.89 9.25
CA ARG A 56 0.46 -7.06 9.10
C ARG A 56 0.79 -7.25 7.64
N PHE A 57 1.87 -6.66 7.17
CA PHE A 57 2.25 -6.72 5.77
C PHE A 57 3.77 -6.68 5.61
N ALA A 58 4.31 -7.32 4.58
CA ALA A 58 5.72 -7.23 4.23
C ALA A 58 5.87 -6.35 2.99
N ALA A 59 6.70 -5.31 3.06
CA ALA A 59 6.99 -4.42 1.95
C ALA A 59 8.49 -4.16 1.86
N TYR A 60 8.93 -3.61 0.73
CA TYR A 60 10.31 -3.13 0.58
C TYR A 60 10.37 -1.64 0.88
N VAL A 61 11.43 -1.21 1.55
CA VAL A 61 11.75 0.22 1.64
C VAL A 61 12.47 0.61 0.36
N ALA A 62 11.95 1.58 -0.38
CA ALA A 62 12.64 2.08 -1.57
C ALA A 62 14.04 2.62 -1.19
N CYS A 63 15.00 2.55 -2.11
CA CYS A 63 16.38 3.02 -1.85
C CYS A 63 16.44 4.52 -1.51
N ASP A 64 15.48 5.31 -2.00
CA ASP A 64 15.33 6.74 -1.69
C ASP A 64 14.68 7.00 -0.32
N SER A 65 14.27 5.95 0.39
CA SER A 65 13.56 6.00 1.69
C SER A 65 12.26 6.80 1.68
N ALA A 66 11.69 7.11 0.51
CA ALA A 66 10.49 7.93 0.40
C ALA A 66 9.20 7.09 0.39
N THR A 67 9.29 5.85 -0.06
CA THR A 67 8.11 5.00 -0.29
C THR A 67 8.35 3.56 0.15
N LEU A 68 7.26 2.90 0.49
CA LEU A 68 7.20 1.45 0.61
C LEU A 68 6.70 0.89 -0.73
N THR A 69 7.36 -0.16 -1.22
CA THR A 69 7.10 -0.73 -2.53
C THR A 69 6.87 -2.24 -2.48
N THR A 70 6.26 -2.74 -3.55
CA THR A 70 6.31 -4.17 -3.91
C THR A 70 7.74 -4.56 -4.26
N TRP A 71 8.00 -5.87 -4.37
CA TRP A 71 9.31 -6.36 -4.83
C TRP A 71 9.65 -5.86 -6.25
N SER A 72 8.64 -5.68 -7.09
CA SER A 72 8.77 -5.18 -8.47
C SER A 72 8.85 -3.64 -8.54
N GLY A 73 8.86 -2.94 -7.41
CA GLY A 73 8.99 -1.48 -7.34
C GLY A 73 7.67 -0.71 -7.43
N GLY A 74 6.52 -1.38 -7.41
CA GLY A 74 5.21 -0.73 -7.37
C GLY A 74 4.98 0.00 -6.05
N HIS A 75 4.49 1.23 -6.08
CA HIS A 75 4.22 2.02 -4.87
C HIS A 75 3.08 1.41 -4.03
N LEU A 76 3.30 1.24 -2.73
CA LEU A 76 2.31 0.75 -1.77
C LEU A 76 1.89 1.82 -0.76
N ALA A 77 2.86 2.53 -0.19
CA ALA A 77 2.62 3.55 0.84
C ALA A 77 3.72 4.60 0.82
N THR A 78 3.41 5.78 1.35
CA THR A 78 4.37 6.89 1.46
C THR A 78 4.96 6.92 2.87
N ILE A 79 6.28 6.96 2.97
CA ILE A 79 6.99 7.07 4.25
C ILE A 79 6.90 8.52 4.75
N ASP A 80 6.70 8.66 6.07
CA ASP A 80 6.69 9.95 6.75
C ASP A 80 8.00 10.71 6.46
N PRO A 81 7.94 11.98 6.02
CA PRO A 81 9.13 12.81 5.85
C PRO A 81 10.12 12.77 7.02
N ALA A 82 9.64 12.64 8.26
CA ALA A 82 10.48 12.56 9.45
C ALA A 82 11.42 11.33 9.48
N ASP A 83 11.01 10.23 8.84
CA ASP A 83 11.75 8.96 8.88
C ASP A 83 12.70 8.78 7.69
N ARG A 84 12.60 9.63 6.64
CA ARG A 84 13.34 9.45 5.36
C ARG A 84 14.86 9.55 5.50
N HIS A 85 15.32 10.37 6.43
CA HIS A 85 16.74 10.69 6.60
C HIS A 85 17.32 10.11 7.89
N GLN A 86 16.66 9.09 8.46
CA GLN A 86 17.18 8.45 9.65
C GLN A 86 18.55 7.81 9.37
N ALA A 87 19.53 8.08 10.22
CA ALA A 87 20.84 7.43 10.16
C ALA A 87 20.79 5.96 10.62
N GLY A 88 19.67 5.57 11.23
CA GLY A 88 19.48 4.30 11.91
C GLY A 88 20.18 4.26 13.28
N GLU A 89 19.57 3.56 14.22
CA GLU A 89 20.10 3.37 15.57
C GLU A 89 20.98 2.13 15.61
N ARG A 90 22.24 2.25 16.08
CA ARG A 90 23.10 1.09 16.27
C ARG A 90 22.64 0.31 17.50
N ALA A 91 22.26 -0.94 17.29
CA ALA A 91 21.90 -1.86 18.36
C ALA A 91 22.89 -3.02 18.44
N THR A 92 23.16 -3.49 19.64
CA THR A 92 24.05 -4.62 19.91
C THR A 92 23.20 -5.78 20.44
N THR A 93 23.35 -6.97 19.86
CA THR A 93 22.72 -8.19 20.39
C THR A 93 23.42 -8.61 21.69
N PRO A 94 22.77 -9.41 22.56
CA PRO A 94 23.43 -9.99 23.73
C PRO A 94 24.70 -10.79 23.39
N THR A 95 24.81 -11.29 22.16
CA THR A 95 25.98 -12.01 21.63
C THR A 95 27.07 -11.11 21.02
N GLY A 96 26.90 -9.77 21.08
CA GLY A 96 27.89 -8.80 20.62
C GLY A 96 27.82 -8.41 19.14
N HIS A 97 26.89 -8.97 18.36
CA HIS A 97 26.68 -8.55 16.97
C HIS A 97 26.04 -7.16 16.91
N ARG A 98 26.50 -6.34 15.97
CA ARG A 98 25.97 -5.00 15.73
C ARG A 98 25.05 -5.02 14.53
N TRP A 99 23.91 -4.34 14.65
CA TRP A 99 22.99 -4.13 13.55
C TRP A 99 22.42 -2.71 13.61
N THR A 100 21.98 -2.20 12.46
CA THR A 100 21.38 -0.86 12.37
C THR A 100 19.87 -0.99 12.33
N ARG A 101 19.21 -0.37 13.29
CA ARG A 101 17.77 -0.32 13.44
C ARG A 101 17.19 0.89 12.75
N PHE A 102 16.23 0.65 11.89
CA PHE A 102 15.41 1.67 11.24
C PHE A 102 13.99 1.59 11.78
N THR A 103 13.34 2.73 11.91
CA THR A 103 11.92 2.82 12.28
C THR A 103 11.18 3.53 11.16
N TRP A 104 10.06 2.96 10.74
CA TRP A 104 9.33 3.46 9.58
C TRP A 104 7.87 3.67 9.92
N HIS A 105 7.38 4.88 9.69
CA HIS A 105 5.97 5.20 9.65
C HIS A 105 5.57 5.50 8.22
N ALA A 106 4.48 4.90 7.77
CA ALA A 106 3.97 5.12 6.42
C ALA A 106 2.46 5.29 6.40
N THR A 107 1.97 5.92 5.34
CA THR A 107 0.54 6.08 5.06
C THR A 107 0.23 5.47 3.69
N ASP A 108 -0.71 4.52 3.66
CA ASP A 108 -1.20 3.92 2.42
C ASP A 108 -2.16 4.85 1.65
N GLY A 109 -2.60 4.42 0.46
CA GLY A 109 -3.49 5.19 -0.40
C GLY A 109 -4.84 5.54 0.24
N ASP A 110 -5.30 4.73 1.19
CA ASP A 110 -6.60 4.88 1.87
C ASP A 110 -6.46 5.59 3.23
N GLY A 111 -5.27 6.10 3.55
CA GLY A 111 -4.99 6.81 4.80
C GLY A 111 -4.69 5.93 6.00
N GLY A 112 -4.63 4.61 5.81
CA GLY A 112 -4.17 3.66 6.81
C GLY A 112 -2.72 3.92 7.18
N ARG A 113 -2.43 3.88 8.48
CA ARG A 113 -1.10 4.18 9.02
C ARG A 113 -0.39 2.89 9.41
N TRP A 114 0.87 2.78 9.01
CA TRP A 114 1.71 1.61 9.22
C TRP A 114 2.94 1.96 10.02
N PHE A 115 3.41 0.98 10.79
CA PHE A 115 4.63 1.05 11.57
C PHE A 115 5.48 -0.19 11.31
N GLY A 116 6.74 0.00 10.95
CA GLY A 116 7.72 -1.05 10.75
C GLY A 116 8.99 -0.75 11.53
N VAL A 117 9.70 -1.81 11.91
CA VAL A 117 11.03 -1.72 12.51
C VAL A 117 11.94 -2.65 11.73
N ASN A 118 13.19 -2.22 11.55
CA ASN A 118 14.22 -2.86 10.74
C ASN A 118 13.99 -2.65 9.23
N GLY A 119 14.93 -3.16 8.43
CA GLY A 119 14.98 -2.93 6.99
C GLY A 119 15.54 -1.54 6.68
N GLY A 120 16.80 -1.47 6.27
CA GLY A 120 17.34 -0.24 5.68
C GLY A 120 16.78 0.00 4.28
N PRO A 121 17.19 1.11 3.62
CA PRO A 121 16.82 1.37 2.23
C PRO A 121 17.20 0.19 1.32
N GLY A 122 16.26 -0.24 0.48
CA GLY A 122 16.40 -1.42 -0.40
C GLY A 122 16.11 -2.77 0.27
N LEU A 123 15.79 -2.81 1.57
CA LEU A 123 15.51 -4.05 2.30
C LEU A 123 14.02 -4.21 2.60
N VAL A 124 13.63 -5.46 2.88
CA VAL A 124 12.29 -5.79 3.34
C VAL A 124 12.05 -5.30 4.78
N VAL A 125 10.85 -4.81 5.04
CA VAL A 125 10.33 -4.42 6.36
C VAL A 125 8.99 -5.10 6.62
N PHE A 126 8.81 -5.59 7.84
CA PHE A 126 7.53 -6.09 8.32
C PHE A 126 6.77 -4.97 9.04
N LEU A 127 5.59 -4.68 8.53
CA LEU A 127 4.73 -3.59 8.98
C LEU A 127 3.62 -4.13 9.87
N ARG A 128 3.18 -3.27 10.79
CA ARG A 128 1.96 -3.43 11.60
C ARG A 128 1.07 -2.23 11.39
N ARG A 129 -0.21 -2.48 11.21
CA ARG A 129 -1.19 -1.41 11.03
C ARG A 129 -1.51 -0.75 12.37
N LEU A 130 -1.39 0.57 12.41
CA LEU A 130 -1.73 1.37 13.59
C LEU A 130 -3.23 1.63 13.64
N ARG A 131 -3.80 1.68 14.85
CA ARG A 131 -5.23 1.94 15.08
C ARG A 131 -5.50 3.45 15.13
N VAL A 132 -5.41 4.10 13.98
CA VAL A 132 -5.64 5.54 13.84
C VAL A 132 -6.71 5.86 12.81
N CYS A 133 -7.27 7.05 12.91
CA CYS A 133 -8.35 7.53 12.07
C CYS A 133 -7.85 7.77 10.64
N ALA A 134 -8.42 7.07 9.68
CA ALA A 134 -8.14 7.22 8.24
C ALA A 134 -9.08 8.22 7.55
N TRP A 135 -9.75 9.09 8.31
CA TRP A 135 -10.64 10.09 7.73
C TRP A 135 -9.81 11.14 7.00
N GLN A 136 -10.07 11.34 5.71
CA GLN A 136 -9.43 12.37 4.90
C GLN A 136 -9.98 13.75 5.28
N THR A 137 -9.10 14.65 5.70
CA THR A 137 -9.47 15.98 6.20
C THR A 137 -9.31 17.08 5.16
N GLU A 138 -8.51 16.85 4.11
CA GLU A 138 -8.25 17.82 3.04
C GLU A 138 -8.44 17.15 1.68
N PHE A 139 -9.23 17.76 0.79
CA PHE A 139 -9.46 17.34 -0.59
C PHE A 139 -8.89 18.40 -1.54
N GLY A 140 -8.25 17.94 -2.63
CA GLY A 140 -8.08 18.69 -3.88
C GLY A 140 -7.38 20.04 -3.79
N ASP A 141 -6.09 20.07 -4.15
CA ASP A 141 -5.33 21.28 -4.55
C ASP A 141 -3.97 20.87 -5.18
N GLY A 142 -3.89 19.68 -5.79
CA GLY A 142 -2.63 19.06 -6.22
C GLY A 142 -1.70 18.63 -5.06
N ARG A 143 -2.12 18.79 -3.81
CA ARG A 143 -1.38 18.37 -2.61
C ARG A 143 -1.71 16.92 -2.23
N PRO A 144 -0.77 16.20 -1.58
CA PRO A 144 -1.06 14.88 -1.02
C PRO A 144 -2.22 14.97 -0.02
N PRO A 145 -3.14 13.99 -0.02
CA PRO A 145 -4.26 13.97 0.90
C PRO A 145 -3.76 13.94 2.35
N ARG A 146 -4.45 14.68 3.22
CA ARG A 146 -4.20 14.63 4.67
C ARG A 146 -5.27 13.83 5.37
N TYR A 147 -4.84 13.12 6.40
CA TYR A 147 -5.68 12.24 7.20
C TYR A 147 -5.63 12.63 8.67
N CYS A 148 -6.73 12.36 9.38
CA CYS A 148 -6.87 12.75 10.77
C CYS A 148 -5.82 12.13 11.71
N HIS A 149 -5.53 10.84 11.54
CA HIS A 149 -4.60 10.03 12.34
C HIS A 149 -4.73 10.11 13.87
N ARG A 150 -5.82 10.69 14.41
CA ARG A 150 -6.18 10.55 15.84
C ARG A 150 -6.51 9.10 16.17
N ARG A 151 -6.38 8.72 17.45
CA ARG A 151 -6.72 7.36 17.92
C ARG A 151 -8.10 6.94 17.42
N ALA A 152 -8.15 5.81 16.70
CA ALA A 152 -9.41 5.26 16.24
C ALA A 152 -10.10 4.46 17.34
N THR A 153 -11.42 4.54 17.35
CA THR A 153 -12.28 3.85 18.33
C THR A 153 -13.38 3.04 17.66
N GLN A 154 -13.65 3.29 16.38
CA GLN A 154 -14.70 2.62 15.64
C GLN A 154 -14.17 2.14 14.28
N GLN A 155 -14.62 0.97 13.88
CA GLN A 155 -14.40 0.42 12.55
C GLN A 155 -15.62 0.76 11.70
N VAL A 156 -15.37 1.14 10.45
CA VAL A 156 -16.44 1.42 9.48
C VAL A 156 -17.03 0.09 9.03
N SER A 157 -18.35 0.00 8.97
CA SER A 157 -19.05 -1.21 8.54
C SER A 157 -18.78 -1.57 7.08
N SER A 158 -18.53 -0.58 6.21
CA SER A 158 -18.31 -0.76 4.77
C SER A 158 -16.89 -1.15 4.39
N ALA A 159 -15.92 -1.03 5.29
CA ALA A 159 -14.52 -1.35 5.02
C ALA A 159 -13.86 -1.88 6.31
N PRO A 160 -13.55 -3.19 6.42
CA PRO A 160 -13.19 -3.84 7.67
C PRO A 160 -11.89 -3.33 8.31
N HIS A 161 -11.11 -2.55 7.57
CA HIS A 161 -9.87 -1.97 8.05
C HIS A 161 -9.90 -0.44 8.02
N THR A 162 -10.96 0.20 7.53
CA THR A 162 -11.07 1.65 7.70
C THR A 162 -11.52 1.95 9.12
N LEU A 163 -10.67 2.67 9.85
CA LEU A 163 -10.89 3.00 11.24
C LEU A 163 -11.10 4.50 11.38
N TYR A 164 -12.09 4.92 12.18
CA TYR A 164 -12.35 6.31 12.48
C TYR A 164 -12.27 6.61 13.98
N CYS A 165 -11.88 7.84 14.31
CA CYS A 165 -12.05 8.39 15.64
C CYS A 165 -13.55 8.64 15.90
N ARG A 166 -13.92 8.81 17.18
CA ARG A 166 -15.33 8.99 17.56
C ARG A 166 -16.03 10.14 16.83
N GLN A 167 -15.32 11.22 16.53
CA GLN A 167 -15.87 12.37 15.80
C GLN A 167 -16.17 12.01 14.34
N HIS A 168 -15.17 11.54 13.60
CA HIS A 168 -15.34 11.18 12.19
C HIS A 168 -16.26 9.99 11.98
N ALA A 169 -16.37 9.07 12.94
CA ALA A 169 -17.35 7.99 12.88
C ALA A 169 -18.80 8.47 13.04
N ARG A 170 -19.04 9.64 13.67
CA ARG A 170 -20.36 10.29 13.65
C ARG A 170 -20.60 10.93 12.29
N MET A 171 -19.66 11.75 11.82
CA MET A 171 -19.75 12.41 10.51
C MET A 171 -19.98 11.42 9.36
N ALA A 172 -19.26 10.29 9.36
CA ALA A 172 -19.45 9.23 8.37
C ALA A 172 -20.89 8.68 8.36
N ARG A 173 -21.47 8.49 9.55
CA ARG A 173 -22.85 8.00 9.68
C ARG A 173 -23.86 9.06 9.24
N ASP A 174 -23.64 10.31 9.61
CA ASP A 174 -24.51 11.42 9.23
C ASP A 174 -24.51 11.62 7.70
N LEU A 175 -23.33 11.56 7.07
CA LEU A 175 -23.19 11.61 5.61
C LEU A 175 -23.85 10.42 4.93
N TYR A 176 -23.63 9.20 5.41
CA TYR A 176 -24.25 8.01 4.84
C TYR A 176 -25.77 8.07 4.94
N ALA A 177 -26.30 8.45 6.12
CA ALA A 177 -27.73 8.66 6.34
C ALA A 177 -28.31 9.69 5.37
N TRP A 178 -27.61 10.81 5.12
CA TRP A 178 -28.04 11.81 4.15
C TRP A 178 -28.06 11.25 2.71
N THR A 179 -27.00 10.58 2.27
CA THR A 179 -26.91 10.02 0.90
C THR A 179 -27.86 8.85 0.63
N THR A 180 -28.41 8.22 1.67
CA THR A 180 -29.30 7.05 1.55
C THR A 180 -30.76 7.38 1.80
N GLN A 181 -31.10 8.65 2.07
CA GLN A 181 -32.51 9.05 2.11
C GLN A 181 -33.12 8.93 0.72
N PRO A 182 -34.31 8.32 0.57
CA PRO A 182 -35.01 8.34 -0.70
C PRO A 182 -35.29 9.80 -1.08
N ILE A 183 -34.84 10.22 -2.26
CA ILE A 183 -35.18 11.53 -2.81
C ILE A 183 -36.70 11.55 -2.96
N THR A 184 -37.37 12.17 -2.00
CA THR A 184 -38.82 12.31 -2.03
C THR A 184 -39.09 13.45 -3.00
N THR A 185 -39.36 13.11 -4.26
CA THR A 185 -39.82 14.05 -5.26
C THR A 185 -41.23 14.49 -4.89
N THR A 186 -41.35 15.56 -4.11
CA THR A 186 -42.59 16.31 -3.99
C THR A 186 -42.88 16.96 -5.34
N ARG A 187 -43.96 16.50 -5.99
CA ARG A 187 -44.63 17.19 -7.09
C ARG A 187 -45.53 18.29 -6.55
#